data_AF-A0A2V7S0J9-F1
#
_entry.id   AF-A0A2V7S0J9-F1
#
_cell.length_a   1.000
_cell.length_b   1.000
_cell.length_c   1.000
_cell.angle_alpha   90.00
_cell.angle_beta   90.00
_cell.angle_gamma   90.00
#
_symmetry.space_group_name_H-M   'P 1'
#
loop_
_entity.id
_entity.type
_entity.pdbx_description
1 polymer ?
#
loop_
_entity_poly.entity_id
_entity_poly.type
_entity_poly.pdbx_seq_one_letter_code
_entity_poly.pdbx_strand_id
1 'polypeptide(L)' 'AQLLKEFERVGVDPNTISAGLAVREEDVLRALHALPDNAGPAAFLTQLRLVMSQTTSHAPRPE' A
#
# COMPACT_ATOMS: atom_id res chain seq x y z
N ALA A 1 0.85 10.93 13.11
CA ALA A 1 0.05 10.60 11.91
C ALA A 1 0.96 10.48 10.68
N GLN A 2 1.89 9.53 10.67
CA GLN A 2 2.82 9.34 9.55
C GLN A 2 2.10 8.83 8.30
N LEU A 3 1.10 7.96 8.47
CA LEU A 3 0.27 7.42 7.40
C LEU A 3 -0.41 8.51 6.57
N LEU A 4 -1.10 9.42 7.24
CA LEU A 4 -1.86 10.50 6.61
C LEU A 4 -0.95 11.40 5.77
N LYS A 5 0.26 11.70 6.28
CA LYS A 5 1.25 12.51 5.56
C LYS A 5 1.74 11.83 4.28
N GLU A 6 1.95 10.51 4.32
CA GLU A 6 2.35 9.74 3.15
C GLU A 6 1.22 9.64 2.12
N PHE A 7 -0.03 9.51 2.59
CA PHE A 7 -1.22 9.59 1.74
C PHE A 7 -1.32 10.92 1.01
N GLU A 8 -1.18 12.05 1.72
CA GLU A 8 -1.17 13.38 1.11
C GLU A 8 -0.01 13.57 0.14
N ARG A 9 1.18 13.10 0.51
CA ARG A 9 2.39 13.16 -0.34
C ARG A 9 2.20 12.44 -1.67
N VAL A 10 1.60 11.25 -1.66
CA VAL A 10 1.33 10.48 -2.87
C VAL A 10 0.09 11.00 -3.61
N GLY A 11 -0.79 11.76 -2.94
CA GLY A 11 -2.04 12.27 -3.51
C GLY A 11 -3.17 11.24 -3.47
N VAL A 12 -3.24 10.44 -2.40
CA VAL A 12 -4.24 9.37 -2.22
C VAL A 12 -5.09 9.68 -1.00
N ASP A 13 -6.41 9.64 -1.16
CA ASP A 13 -7.32 9.90 -0.04
C ASP A 13 -7.53 8.62 0.80
N PRO A 14 -7.25 8.63 2.11
CA PRO A 14 -7.38 7.44 2.95
C PRO A 14 -8.82 6.91 3.03
N ASN A 15 -9.84 7.76 2.86
CA ASN A 15 -11.25 7.33 2.87
C ASN A 15 -11.60 6.50 1.63
N THR A 16 -10.84 6.62 0.54
CA THR A 16 -11.06 5.80 -0.67
C THR A 16 -10.63 4.34 -0.49
N ILE A 17 -9.77 4.06 0.49
CA ILE A 17 -9.28 2.70 0.80
C ILE A 17 -10.26 1.96 1.72
N SER A 18 -11.02 2.70 2.55
CA SER A 18 -11.74 2.17 3.71
C SER A 18 -13.01 1.36 3.43
N ALA A 19 -13.44 1.14 2.18
CA ALA A 19 -14.75 0.51 1.92
C ALA A 19 -14.72 -0.99 1.53
N GLY A 20 -13.56 -1.61 1.27
CA GLY A 20 -13.58 -3.00 0.78
C GLY A 20 -12.28 -3.81 0.82
N LEU A 21 -11.15 -3.21 1.21
CA LEU A 21 -9.88 -3.93 1.34
C LEU A 21 -9.53 -4.08 2.83
N ALA A 22 -9.52 -5.31 3.32
CA ALA A 22 -8.93 -5.66 4.61
C ALA A 22 -7.39 -5.59 4.52
N VAL A 23 -6.86 -4.38 4.41
CA VAL A 23 -5.45 -4.10 4.23
C VAL A 23 -4.80 -3.74 5.56
N ARG A 24 -3.60 -4.29 5.81
CA ARG A 24 -2.77 -3.96 6.98
C ARG A 24 -2.13 -2.59 6.76
N GLU A 25 -2.05 -1.80 7.83
CA GLU A 25 -1.35 -0.51 7.81
C GLU A 25 0.10 -0.63 7.31
N GLU A 26 0.78 -1.72 7.65
CA GLU A 26 2.16 -2.00 7.23
C GLU A 26 2.29 -2.16 5.71
N ASP A 27 1.33 -2.84 5.07
CA ASP A 27 1.32 -3.01 3.61
C ASP A 27 1.04 -1.67 2.91
N VAL A 28 0.18 -0.83 3.50
CA VAL A 28 -0.07 0.55 3.02
C VAL A 28 1.19 1.38 3.10
N LEU A 29 1.86 1.39 4.26
CA LEU A 29 3.12 2.11 4.45
C LEU A 29 4.16 1.68 3.44
N ARG A 30 4.33 0.36 3.24
CA ARG A 30 5.30 -0.17 2.30
C ARG A 30 4.97 0.23 0.86
N ALA A 31 3.70 0.24 0.48
CA ALA A 31 3.25 0.68 -0.84
C ALA A 31 3.43 2.20 -1.04
N LEU A 32 3.09 3.03 -0.05
CA LEU A 32 3.27 4.49 -0.12
C LEU A 32 4.76 4.87 -0.18
N HIS A 33 5.61 4.19 0.61
CA HIS A 33 7.04 4.47 0.66
C HIS A 33 7.77 4.07 -0.64
N ALA A 34 7.20 3.13 -1.40
CA ALA A 34 7.70 2.72 -2.71
C ALA A 34 7.30 3.68 -3.84
N LEU A 35 6.39 4.62 -3.58
CA LEU A 35 5.85 5.54 -4.58
C LEU A 35 6.49 6.93 -4.52
N PRO A 36 6.62 7.60 -5.68
CA PRO A 36 7.00 8.99 -5.73
C PRO A 36 5.86 9.91 -5.25
N ASP A 37 6.21 11.16 -4.95
CA ASP A 37 5.25 12.21 -4.64
C ASP A 37 4.28 12.41 -5.82
N ASN A 38 2.99 12.58 -5.55
CA ASN A 38 1.94 12.73 -6.56
C ASN A 38 1.75 11.53 -7.51
N ALA A 39 2.12 10.30 -7.12
CA ALA A 39 1.87 9.11 -7.94
C ALA A 39 0.36 8.82 -8.15
N GLY A 40 -0.48 9.24 -7.20
CA GLY A 40 -1.92 9.13 -7.24
C GLY A 40 -2.48 7.74 -6.88
N PRO A 41 -3.81 7.62 -6.80
CA PRO A 41 -4.50 6.44 -6.27
C PRO A 41 -4.32 5.20 -7.15
N ALA A 42 -4.21 5.34 -8.47
CA ALA A 42 -4.01 4.21 -9.38
C ALA A 42 -2.65 3.52 -9.19
N ALA A 43 -1.58 4.32 -9.02
CA ALA A 43 -0.24 3.81 -8.74
C ALA A 43 -0.18 3.15 -7.36
N PHE A 44 -0.85 3.75 -6.37
CA PHE A 44 -1.01 3.18 -5.04
C PHE A 44 -1.69 1.81 -5.05
N LEU A 45 -2.85 1.66 -5.69
CA LEU A 45 -3.54 0.38 -5.79
C LEU A 45 -2.69 -0.70 -6.47
N THR A 46 -1.91 -0.31 -7.49
CA THR A 46 -0.99 -1.21 -8.20
C THR A 46 0.14 -1.68 -7.28
N GLN A 47 0.79 -0.77 -6.57
CA GLN A 47 1.85 -1.12 -5.61
C GLN A 47 1.33 -1.91 -4.42
N LEU A 48 0.16 -1.54 -3.89
CA LEU A 48 -0.45 -2.26 -2.77
C LEU A 48 -0.76 -3.71 -3.15
N ARG A 49 -1.28 -3.95 -4.35
CA ARG A 49 -1.49 -5.31 -4.88
C ARG A 49 -0.19 -6.10 -4.97
N LEU A 50 0.91 -5.47 -5.40
CA LEU A 50 2.22 -6.09 -5.45
C LEU A 50 2.71 -6.46 -4.04
N VAL A 51 2.61 -5.55 -3.09
CA VAL A 51 3.02 -5.76 -1.69
C VAL A 51 2.23 -6.91 -1.06
N MET A 52 0.90 -6.92 -1.20
CA MET A 52 0.03 -7.98 -0.70
C MET A 52 0.32 -9.35 -1.34
N SER A 53 0.69 -9.36 -2.62
CA SER A 53 1.07 -10.59 -3.32
C SER A 53 2.42 -11.13 -2.83
N GLN A 54 3.34 -10.24 -2.43
CA GLN A 54 4.65 -10.61 -1.88
C GLN A 54 4.55 -11.13 -0.44
N THR A 55 3.67 -10.55 0.39
CA THR A 55 3.47 -11.02 1.78
C THR A 55 2.80 -12.38 1.85
N THR A 56 1.93 -12.71 0.89
CA THR A 56 1.37 -14.08 0.74
C THR A 56 2.40 -15.08 0.19
N SER A 57 3.44 -14.60 -0.49
CA SER A 57 4.46 -15.45 -1.13
C SER A 57 5.66 -15.78 -0.23
N HIS A 58 5.69 -15.32 1.02
CA HIS A 58 6.67 -15.81 2.00
C HIS A 58 6.23 -17.17 2.59
N ALA A 59 6.05 -18.16 1.71
CA ALA A 59 6.17 -19.55 2.07
C ALA A 59 7.59 -20.00 1.67
N PRO A 60 8.56 -20.07 2.60
CA PRO A 60 9.68 -20.94 2.37
C PRO A 60 9.10 -22.36 2.46
N ARG A 61 8.91 -23.02 1.31
CA ARG A 61 9.18 -24.46 1.28
C ARG A 61 10.69 -24.61 1.29
N PRO A 62 11.23 -25.24 2.32
CA PRO A 62 12.22 -26.27 2.11
C PRO A 62 11.71 -27.57 2.73
N GLU A 63 11.83 -28.63 1.90
CA GLU A 63 11.89 -30.07 2.19
C GLU A 63 10.95 -30.74 3.22
#